data_AF-A0A2S3V2U9-F1
#
_entry.id   AF-A0A2S3V2U9-F1
#
_cell.length_a   1.000
_cell.length_b   1.000
_cell.length_c   1.000
_cell.angle_alpha   90.00
_cell.angle_beta   90.00
_cell.angle_gamma   90.00
#
_symmetry.space_group_name_H-M   'P 1'
#
loop_
_entity.id
_entity.type
_entity.pdbx_description
1 polymer ?
#
loop_
_entity_poly.entity_id
_entity_poly.type
_entity_poly.pdbx_seq_one_letter_code
_entity_poly.pdbx_strand_id
1 'polypeptide(L)'
;MAGHHREIGIADDLELVVDREFLLPKPLDRHIASVTIDTRDNYLNEGYTVELSASFGCESIKLVSDGFEVEVDLSIRKAEIDLQFRRTEYSRIVDEDGEQNSEWSLSETETFTNQKNHNYKIGAQLRGKLGSSDLTAEGSADAAFGYEGKKNQSKTHEASRSRKNWHFIGKHTIAVGVARQPLDGREVDALKGWKAIPSDVNSVSAIFAMLKVREKWIEFSNTKYTYYKNPIGKKIKHFAQLQSKKRKELFELLLKELAYRQLPKSEDKRDAVLAVDALIVKPGYEHAVGLDSEASSGEIHLPSEPIAEFLQSPSGTEIQTLLELGVSADAISSIADSEELSSLNMEFVPQSRPEVVFLAFKEIISDANMNKRISRSRLISKFGRNAIRDIYGLNILSENDRNAKNNDDGTKIEVDIFSSPEFIFKHLATSTSSLRIARRAIIQNQALSGKEIAEIVGEVLGKKWADSSKQRYGSELKRWAIWLEPHIVNPSKTASGYSLVAFAQGDKPVHGRRRSIVTPELIQKVLSMRRAGMSKNAISSQLKTTAYVIRKALEGVEDPYVSTTNNRRLSPEIISKIRALHEDGVTQKRISEIVGLSAPTVRKALRIES
;
A
#
# COMPACT_ATOMS: atom_id res chain seq x y z
N MET A 1 -13.36 13.34 -22.81
CA MET A 1 -13.97 12.59 -21.70
C MET A 1 -12.89 12.40 -20.66
N ALA A 2 -12.96 13.18 -19.59
CA ALA A 2 -11.97 13.20 -18.52
C ALA A 2 -12.02 11.86 -17.76
N GLY A 3 -10.86 11.28 -17.50
CA GLY A 3 -10.72 10.05 -16.74
C GLY A 3 -10.93 10.33 -15.26
N HIS A 4 -12.00 9.79 -14.68
CA HIS A 4 -12.10 9.66 -13.24
C HIS A 4 -11.08 8.63 -12.77
N HIS A 5 -10.20 9.09 -11.88
CA HIS A 5 -9.51 8.22 -10.94
C HIS A 5 -10.56 7.34 -10.26
N ARG A 6 -10.51 6.01 -10.46
CA ARG A 6 -11.05 5.09 -9.46
C ARG A 6 -10.01 4.98 -8.36
N GLU A 7 -9.90 6.05 -7.58
CA GLU A 7 -9.69 5.84 -6.15
C GLU A 7 -10.84 4.94 -5.72
N ILE A 8 -10.55 3.83 -5.05
CA ILE A 8 -11.55 3.14 -4.25
C ILE A 8 -12.00 4.24 -3.29
N GLY A 9 -13.18 4.82 -3.54
CA GLY A 9 -13.61 6.04 -2.89
C GLY A 9 -13.46 5.88 -1.40
N ILE A 10 -12.44 6.54 -0.86
CA ILE A 10 -12.40 6.88 0.55
C ILE A 10 -13.57 7.84 0.67
N ALA A 11 -14.60 7.46 1.43
CA ALA A 11 -15.83 8.22 1.52
C ALA A 11 -15.49 9.71 1.78
N ASP A 12 -16.08 10.61 0.98
CA ASP A 12 -16.00 12.07 1.15
C ASP A 12 -16.55 12.55 2.52
N ASP A 13 -16.99 11.62 3.38
CA ASP A 13 -17.55 11.85 4.71
C ASP A 13 -16.50 11.89 5.83
N LEU A 14 -15.19 11.94 5.54
CA LEU A 14 -14.15 11.88 6.58
C LEU A 14 -13.75 13.22 7.20
N GLU A 15 -14.28 14.35 6.73
CA GLU A 15 -13.87 15.67 7.21
C GLU A 15 -14.92 16.33 8.12
N LEU A 16 -14.47 16.82 9.27
CA LEU A 16 -15.16 17.66 10.23
C LEU A 16 -14.75 19.12 9.97
N VAL A 17 -15.73 19.96 9.67
CA VAL A 17 -15.51 21.41 9.49
C VAL A 17 -15.62 22.08 10.86
N VAL A 18 -14.49 22.53 11.38
CA VAL A 18 -14.36 23.11 12.74
C VAL A 18 -14.62 24.62 12.73
N ASP A 19 -14.21 25.27 11.64
CA ASP A 19 -14.58 26.63 11.23
C ASP A 19 -14.51 26.67 9.68
N ARG A 20 -14.95 27.76 9.03
CA ARG A 20 -14.91 27.90 7.55
C ARG A 20 -13.54 27.65 6.92
N GLU A 21 -12.47 27.63 7.72
CA GLU A 21 -11.07 27.50 7.31
C GLU A 21 -10.38 26.18 7.72
N PHE A 22 -10.98 25.35 8.60
CA PHE A 22 -10.28 24.20 9.17
C PHE A 22 -11.05 22.88 8.99
N LEU A 23 -10.39 21.93 8.34
CA LEU A 23 -10.87 20.58 8.06
C LEU A 23 -10.08 19.58 8.92
N LEU A 24 -10.77 18.82 9.76
CA LEU A 24 -10.17 17.77 10.61
C LEU A 24 -10.74 16.40 10.28
N PRO A 25 -10.01 15.30 10.49
CA PRO A 25 -10.56 13.98 10.28
C PRO A 25 -11.64 13.65 11.33
N LYS A 26 -12.73 12.99 10.92
CA LYS A 26 -13.77 12.52 11.84
C LYS A 26 -13.22 11.44 12.79
N PRO A 27 -13.47 11.54 14.10
CA PRO A 27 -13.03 10.54 15.06
C PRO A 27 -13.84 9.23 14.94
N LEU A 28 -13.24 8.10 15.35
CA LEU A 28 -13.86 6.78 15.20
C LEU A 28 -14.93 6.48 16.26
N ASP A 29 -14.62 6.68 17.54
CA ASP A 29 -15.52 6.59 18.70
C ASP A 29 -14.77 7.11 19.94
N ARG A 30 -15.40 8.02 20.68
CA ARG A 30 -14.86 8.60 21.92
C ARG A 30 -14.66 7.57 23.05
N HIS A 31 -15.40 6.47 23.03
CA HIS A 31 -15.32 5.42 24.05
C HIS A 31 -14.10 4.51 23.85
N ILE A 32 -13.60 4.39 22.61
CA ILE A 32 -12.37 3.69 22.27
C ILE A 32 -11.16 4.55 22.61
N ALA A 33 -11.18 5.80 22.14
CA ALA A 33 -10.14 6.77 22.40
C ALA A 33 -10.72 8.18 22.35
N SER A 34 -10.32 9.01 23.30
CA SER A 34 -10.62 10.43 23.28
C SER A 34 -9.38 11.23 23.62
N VAL A 35 -9.25 12.37 22.96
CA VAL A 35 -8.27 13.39 23.30
C VAL A 35 -9.06 14.67 23.56
N THR A 36 -8.66 15.43 24.57
CA THR A 36 -9.28 16.72 24.87
C THR A 36 -8.20 17.76 25.08
N ILE A 37 -8.36 18.91 24.44
CA ILE A 37 -7.48 20.07 24.60
C ILE A 37 -8.27 21.23 25.18
N ASP A 38 -7.77 21.79 26.27
CA ASP A 38 -8.45 22.85 27.01
C ASP A 38 -7.45 23.90 27.52
N THR A 39 -7.97 25.01 28.04
CA THR A 39 -7.18 26.01 28.74
C THR A 39 -8.01 26.63 29.88
N ARG A 40 -7.36 26.84 31.03
CA ARG A 40 -7.98 27.51 32.18
C ARG A 40 -7.63 29.00 32.26
N ASP A 41 -6.87 29.50 31.29
CA ASP A 41 -6.45 30.89 31.28
C ASP A 41 -7.56 31.76 30.69
N ASN A 42 -7.87 32.87 31.36
CA ASN A 42 -8.97 33.77 30.95
C ASN A 42 -8.57 34.75 29.84
N TYR A 43 -7.26 34.90 29.56
CA TYR A 43 -6.74 35.87 28.60
C TYR A 43 -5.90 35.15 27.54
N LEU A 44 -6.52 34.86 26.40
CA LEU A 44 -5.92 34.04 25.35
C LEU A 44 -5.01 34.83 24.39
N ASN A 45 -5.13 36.16 24.34
CA ASN A 45 -4.39 37.00 23.40
C ASN A 45 -2.90 37.19 23.76
N GLU A 46 -2.55 37.14 25.04
CA GLU A 46 -1.16 37.30 25.53
C GLU A 46 -0.43 35.95 25.69
N GLY A 47 -1.15 34.88 25.35
CA GLY A 47 -0.72 33.51 25.46
C GLY A 47 -1.29 32.77 26.66
N TYR A 48 -1.52 31.49 26.46
CA TYR A 48 -2.26 30.63 27.36
C TYR A 48 -1.60 29.25 27.48
N THR A 49 -1.86 28.60 28.60
CA THR A 49 -1.39 27.25 28.92
C THR A 49 -2.33 26.23 28.31
N VAL A 50 -1.76 25.31 27.55
CA VAL A 50 -2.50 24.21 26.93
C VAL A 50 -2.57 23.04 27.91
N GLU A 51 -3.79 22.64 28.28
CA GLU A 51 -4.09 21.44 29.06
C GLU A 51 -4.51 20.31 28.13
N LEU A 52 -3.74 19.21 28.11
CA LEU A 52 -4.03 18.03 27.30
C LEU A 52 -4.50 16.88 28.18
N SER A 53 -5.61 16.24 27.83
CA SER A 53 -6.01 14.95 28.41
C SER A 53 -6.28 13.92 27.33
N ALA A 54 -6.12 12.65 27.69
CA ALA A 54 -6.45 11.54 26.82
C ALA A 54 -6.93 10.34 27.63
N SER A 55 -7.96 9.68 27.13
CA SER A 55 -8.49 8.45 27.68
C SER A 55 -8.67 7.40 26.60
N PHE A 56 -8.59 6.14 27.03
CA PHE A 56 -8.65 4.95 26.20
C PHE A 56 -9.65 3.98 26.81
N GLY A 57 -10.24 3.15 25.98
CA GLY A 57 -11.16 2.11 26.40
C GLY A 57 -11.13 0.94 25.43
N CYS A 58 -11.99 -0.03 25.72
CA CYS A 58 -12.25 -1.18 24.88
C CYS A 58 -13.75 -1.20 24.57
N GLU A 59 -14.12 -0.96 23.32
CA GLU A 59 -15.53 -0.89 22.89
C GLU A 59 -15.73 -1.76 21.65
N SER A 60 -16.95 -2.28 21.49
CA SER A 60 -17.31 -3.09 20.33
C SER A 60 -17.58 -2.20 19.13
N ILE A 61 -16.87 -2.43 18.03
CA ILE A 61 -17.12 -1.79 16.73
C ILE A 61 -17.69 -2.79 15.73
N LYS A 62 -18.43 -2.29 14.75
CA LYS A 62 -18.95 -3.12 13.65
C LYS A 62 -18.12 -2.93 12.40
N LEU A 63 -17.51 -4.01 11.93
CA LEU A 63 -16.91 -4.11 10.62
C LEU A 63 -17.99 -4.54 9.61
N VAL A 64 -18.40 -3.62 8.75
CA VAL A 64 -19.51 -3.82 7.81
C VAL A 64 -18.96 -4.07 6.42
N SER A 65 -19.36 -5.14 5.76
CA SER A 65 -19.04 -5.37 4.35
C SER A 65 -20.25 -5.95 3.62
N ASP A 66 -20.12 -6.21 2.32
CA ASP A 66 -21.24 -6.66 1.49
C ASP A 66 -21.80 -8.01 1.98
N GLY A 67 -22.89 -7.90 2.74
CA GLY A 67 -23.65 -8.98 3.35
C GLY A 67 -22.90 -9.84 4.38
N PHE A 68 -22.01 -9.22 5.14
CA PHE A 68 -21.76 -9.67 6.52
C PHE A 68 -21.34 -8.49 7.40
N GLU A 69 -21.53 -8.69 8.70
CA GLU A 69 -21.05 -7.80 9.74
C GLU A 69 -20.21 -8.59 10.74
N VAL A 70 -19.15 -7.98 11.24
CA VAL A 70 -18.33 -8.53 12.33
C VAL A 70 -18.26 -7.52 13.44
N GLU A 71 -18.73 -7.90 14.61
CA GLU A 71 -18.54 -7.14 15.83
C GLU A 71 -17.21 -7.56 16.44
N VAL A 72 -16.32 -6.59 16.69
CA VAL A 72 -15.01 -6.82 17.31
C VAL A 72 -14.80 -5.80 18.41
N ASP A 73 -14.20 -6.24 19.52
CA ASP A 73 -13.77 -5.34 20.57
C ASP A 73 -12.42 -4.74 20.14
N LEU A 74 -12.38 -3.42 19.95
CA LEU A 74 -11.18 -2.69 19.56
C LEU A 74 -10.50 -2.13 20.80
N SER A 75 -9.21 -2.42 20.95
CA SER A 75 -8.37 -1.83 21.99
C SER A 75 -7.05 -1.31 21.42
N ILE A 76 -6.43 -0.36 22.13
CA ILE A 76 -5.21 0.33 21.69
C ILE A 76 -4.12 0.07 22.71
N ARG A 77 -2.96 -0.42 22.28
CA ARG A 77 -1.81 -0.70 23.17
C ARG A 77 -0.84 0.48 23.30
N LYS A 78 -0.80 1.33 22.29
CA LYS A 78 0.10 2.49 22.22
C LYS A 78 -0.51 3.54 21.29
N ALA A 79 -0.31 4.81 21.63
CA ALA A 79 -0.73 5.93 20.82
C ALA A 79 0.32 7.05 20.83
N GLU A 80 0.25 7.93 19.85
CA GLU A 80 1.01 9.19 19.79
C GLU A 80 -0.01 10.32 19.72
N ILE A 81 0.10 11.33 20.59
CA ILE A 81 -0.74 12.53 20.53
C ILE A 81 0.12 13.66 19.99
N ASP A 82 -0.32 14.21 18.87
CA ASP A 82 0.39 15.23 18.12
C ASP A 82 -0.39 16.54 18.16
N LEU A 83 0.26 17.62 18.59
CA LEU A 83 -0.33 18.95 18.64
C LEU A 83 0.08 19.78 17.42
N GLN A 84 -0.90 20.19 16.61
CA GLN A 84 -0.68 21.11 15.50
C GLN A 84 -1.09 22.52 15.90
N PHE A 85 -0.14 23.45 15.84
CA PHE A 85 -0.36 24.87 16.12
C PHE A 85 -0.54 25.63 14.80
N ARG A 86 -1.74 26.20 14.57
CA ARG A 86 -2.03 27.01 13.37
C ARG A 86 -2.18 28.47 13.79
N ARG A 87 -1.42 29.36 13.13
CA ARG A 87 -1.34 30.80 13.47
C ARG A 87 -1.11 31.04 14.97
N THR A 88 -0.35 30.13 15.58
CA THR A 88 -0.07 30.09 17.01
C THR A 88 1.40 29.73 17.17
N GLU A 89 2.15 30.57 17.87
CA GLU A 89 3.49 30.26 18.34
C GLU A 89 3.40 29.44 19.63
N TYR A 90 4.39 28.59 19.90
CA TYR A 90 4.38 27.79 21.12
C TYR A 90 5.76 27.70 21.75
N SER A 91 5.77 27.61 23.08
CA SER A 91 6.93 27.25 23.87
C SER A 91 6.58 26.10 24.81
N ARG A 92 7.57 25.24 25.09
CA ARG A 92 7.40 24.11 26.01
C ARG A 92 7.63 24.61 27.43
N ILE A 93 6.72 24.27 28.34
CA ILE A 93 6.78 24.71 29.75
C ILE A 93 7.68 23.78 30.58
N VAL A 94 7.74 22.50 30.20
CA VAL A 94 8.49 21.47 30.94
C VAL A 94 9.89 21.34 30.33
N ASP A 95 10.84 22.21 30.69
CA ASP A 95 12.27 22.05 30.34
C ASP A 95 13.26 22.79 31.28
N GLU A 96 12.93 23.10 32.54
CA GLU A 96 13.88 23.84 33.41
C GLU A 96 14.47 23.13 34.64
N ASP A 97 14.01 21.97 35.10
CA ASP A 97 14.71 21.29 36.21
C ASP A 97 14.69 19.76 36.10
N GLY A 98 15.87 19.18 35.90
CA GLY A 98 16.27 17.94 36.57
C GLY A 98 16.01 16.62 35.84
N GLU A 99 17.09 16.08 35.27
CA GLU A 99 17.39 14.64 35.19
C GLU A 99 16.59 13.75 34.21
N GLN A 100 17.35 13.32 33.19
CA GLN A 100 17.27 12.03 32.50
C GLN A 100 16.05 11.78 31.59
N ASN A 101 16.28 12.10 30.31
CA ASN A 101 16.14 11.07 29.27
C ASN A 101 16.69 9.73 29.80
N SER A 102 15.89 8.66 29.70
CA SER A 102 16.14 7.27 30.13
C SER A 102 15.94 6.94 31.61
N GLU A 103 14.83 6.27 31.95
CA GLU A 103 14.88 4.84 32.31
C GLU A 103 13.46 4.28 32.50
N TRP A 104 13.14 3.33 31.62
CA TRP A 104 12.09 2.36 31.85
C TRP A 104 12.41 1.63 33.16
N SER A 105 11.52 1.67 34.14
CA SER A 105 11.61 0.73 35.25
C SER A 105 10.27 0.02 35.42
N LEU A 106 10.28 -1.29 35.16
CA LEU A 106 9.14 -2.16 35.45
C LEU A 106 8.88 -2.14 36.96
N SER A 107 7.61 -2.18 37.36
CA SER A 107 7.22 -2.64 38.69
C SER A 107 6.64 -4.05 38.55
N GLU A 108 7.41 -5.05 38.95
CA GLU A 108 6.82 -6.24 39.56
C GLU A 108 6.45 -5.89 41.00
N THR A 109 5.25 -6.29 41.41
CA THR A 109 4.76 -6.10 42.77
C THR A 109 5.41 -7.14 43.67
N GLU A 110 6.66 -6.93 44.08
CA GLU A 110 7.24 -7.74 45.17
C GLU A 110 6.83 -7.16 46.52
N THR A 111 5.86 -7.81 47.16
CA THR A 111 5.57 -7.58 48.58
C THR A 111 6.73 -8.10 49.43
N PHE A 112 7.66 -7.22 49.81
CA PHE A 112 8.67 -7.55 50.82
C PHE A 112 8.07 -7.49 52.22
N THR A 113 7.64 -8.62 52.76
CA THR A 113 7.47 -8.77 54.22
C THR A 113 8.82 -8.91 54.89
N ASN A 114 9.41 -7.79 55.33
CA ASN A 114 10.59 -7.79 56.18
C ASN A 114 10.20 -8.21 57.61
N GLN A 115 10.22 -9.50 57.92
CA GLN A 115 10.16 -9.98 59.31
C GLN A 115 11.50 -9.74 60.00
N LYS A 116 11.69 -8.56 60.60
CA LYS A 116 12.77 -8.37 61.58
C LYS A 116 12.38 -9.06 62.89
N ASN A 117 12.88 -10.28 63.12
CA ASN A 117 12.86 -10.90 64.44
C ASN A 117 13.84 -10.15 65.36
N HIS A 118 13.32 -9.23 66.18
CA HIS A 118 14.06 -8.71 67.34
C HIS A 118 13.82 -9.64 68.54
N ASN A 119 14.80 -10.52 68.80
CA ASN A 119 14.91 -11.22 70.07
C ASN A 119 15.41 -10.24 71.14
N TYR A 120 14.50 -9.67 71.93
CA TYR A 120 14.87 -9.04 73.19
C TYR A 120 15.10 -10.13 74.25
N LYS A 121 16.37 -10.40 74.58
CA LYS A 121 16.74 -11.07 75.83
C LYS A 121 16.51 -10.11 76.99
N ILE A 122 15.40 -10.25 77.70
CA ILE A 122 15.25 -9.68 79.04
C ILE A 122 15.92 -10.66 80.02
N GLY A 123 17.13 -10.33 80.46
CA GLY A 123 17.80 -11.03 81.53
C GLY A 123 17.21 -10.63 82.88
N ALA A 124 16.43 -11.51 83.50
CA ALA A 124 16.13 -11.43 84.92
C ALA A 124 17.25 -12.15 85.70
N GLN A 125 18.10 -11.37 86.37
CA GLN A 125 18.99 -11.88 87.42
C GLN A 125 18.13 -12.28 88.63
N LEU A 126 17.85 -13.57 88.73
CA LEU A 126 17.34 -14.21 89.95
C LEU A 126 18.51 -14.41 90.92
N ARG A 127 18.58 -13.55 91.95
CA ARG A 127 19.44 -13.76 93.13
C ARG A 127 18.55 -14.25 94.27
N GLY A 128 18.28 -15.56 94.29
CA GLY A 128 17.67 -16.22 95.44
C GLY A 128 18.71 -16.44 96.54
N LYS A 129 18.49 -15.83 97.71
CA LYS A 129 19.11 -16.23 98.97
C LYS A 129 18.26 -17.35 99.57
N LEU A 130 18.84 -18.53 99.77
CA LEU A 130 18.25 -19.59 100.59
C LEU A 130 18.10 -19.09 102.03
N GLY A 131 16.95 -19.36 102.63
CA GLY A 131 16.75 -19.18 104.07
C GLY A 131 17.49 -20.25 104.87
N SER A 132 17.97 -19.85 106.04
CA SER A 132 17.87 -20.65 107.25
C SER A 132 16.84 -19.97 108.16
N SER A 133 16.08 -20.80 108.88
CA SER A 133 15.20 -20.55 110.03
C SER A 133 13.92 -19.71 109.81
N ASP A 134 12.83 -20.46 109.89
CA ASP A 134 11.67 -20.23 110.76
C ASP A 134 10.49 -19.35 110.32
N LEU A 135 9.32 -19.93 110.65
CA LEU A 135 8.06 -19.31 111.03
C LEU A 135 7.10 -18.88 109.91
N THR A 136 6.14 -19.79 109.73
CA THR A 136 4.70 -19.58 109.81
C THR A 136 3.98 -18.79 108.73
N ALA A 137 2.99 -19.51 108.20
CA ALA A 137 1.62 -19.06 107.98
C ALA A 137 1.33 -18.22 106.72
N GLU A 138 0.63 -18.92 105.83
CA GLU A 138 -0.62 -18.48 105.22
C GLU A 138 -0.57 -17.35 104.19
N GLY A 139 -0.91 -17.73 102.96
CA GLY A 139 -1.97 -17.03 102.24
C GLY A 139 -1.49 -16.03 101.19
N SER A 140 -1.32 -16.49 99.96
CA SER A 140 -2.16 -16.09 98.83
C SER A 140 -1.54 -16.62 97.54
N ALA A 141 -2.35 -17.35 96.78
CA ALA A 141 -2.02 -17.72 95.42
C ALA A 141 -2.36 -16.53 94.52
N ASP A 142 -1.35 -15.83 94.02
CA ASP A 142 -1.48 -15.02 92.81
C ASP A 142 -0.73 -15.73 91.69
N ALA A 143 -1.48 -16.53 90.93
CA ALA A 143 -1.01 -17.07 89.67
C ALA A 143 -0.92 -15.92 88.66
N ALA A 144 0.27 -15.32 88.54
CA ALA A 144 0.58 -14.41 87.45
C ALA A 144 0.59 -15.18 86.12
N PHE A 145 -0.55 -15.20 85.43
CA PHE A 145 -0.60 -15.53 84.01
C PHE A 145 0.16 -14.44 83.24
N GLY A 146 1.43 -14.69 82.95
CA GLY A 146 2.21 -13.90 82.02
C GLY A 146 1.63 -14.06 80.61
N TYR A 147 0.78 -13.12 80.19
CA TYR A 147 0.37 -12.98 78.80
C TYR A 147 1.58 -12.44 78.02
N GLU A 148 2.28 -13.33 77.31
CA GLU A 148 3.33 -12.93 76.37
C GLU A 148 2.66 -12.33 75.12
N GLY A 149 2.27 -11.07 75.22
CA GLY A 149 1.73 -10.30 74.11
C GLY A 149 2.80 -10.03 73.06
N LYS A 150 2.95 -10.90 72.05
CA LYS A 150 3.64 -10.57 70.80
C LYS A 150 2.85 -9.47 70.08
N LYS A 151 3.18 -8.22 70.36
CA LYS A 151 2.70 -7.09 69.56
C LYS A 151 3.51 -7.07 68.25
N ASN A 152 3.04 -7.81 67.25
CA ASN A 152 3.52 -7.70 65.88
C ASN A 152 3.18 -6.31 65.35
N GLN A 153 4.05 -5.32 65.57
CA GLN A 153 4.02 -4.10 64.77
C GLN A 153 4.76 -4.36 63.47
N SER A 154 4.08 -4.94 62.49
CA SER A 154 4.50 -4.82 61.10
C SER A 154 4.20 -3.39 60.65
N LYS A 155 5.22 -2.53 60.57
CA LYS A 155 5.10 -1.32 59.76
C LYS A 155 5.26 -1.74 58.31
N THR A 156 4.14 -1.99 57.63
CA THR A 156 4.08 -2.03 56.17
C THR A 156 4.33 -0.61 55.68
N HIS A 157 5.51 -0.38 55.12
CA HIS A 157 5.72 0.81 54.29
C HIS A 157 5.18 0.49 52.90
N GLU A 158 3.94 0.88 52.63
CA GLU A 158 3.42 0.96 51.27
C GLU A 158 3.97 2.24 50.63
N ALA A 159 5.06 2.11 49.87
CA ALA A 159 5.53 3.17 49.00
C ALA A 159 4.87 2.99 47.63
N SER A 160 3.72 3.63 47.40
CA SER A 160 3.15 3.72 46.04
C SER A 160 3.87 4.83 45.25
N ARG A 161 4.65 4.46 44.23
CA ARG A 161 5.15 5.40 43.22
C ARG A 161 4.27 5.28 41.97
N SER A 162 3.39 6.25 41.72
CA SER A 162 2.59 6.31 40.48
C SER A 162 3.45 6.80 39.32
N ARG A 163 3.55 6.04 38.23
CA ARG A 163 4.19 6.49 36.98
C ARG A 163 3.17 7.07 36.02
N LYS A 164 3.62 8.03 35.23
CA LYS A 164 2.88 8.54 34.07
C LYS A 164 3.07 7.55 32.92
N ASN A 165 1.99 7.05 32.32
CA ASN A 165 2.04 6.13 31.18
C ASN A 165 2.32 6.84 29.84
N TRP A 166 2.98 8.01 29.88
CA TRP A 166 3.25 8.84 28.73
C TRP A 166 4.59 9.57 28.85
N HIS A 167 5.18 9.95 27.72
CA HIS A 167 6.42 10.73 27.65
C HIS A 167 6.48 11.56 26.37
N PHE A 168 7.31 12.61 26.37
CA PHE A 168 7.56 13.41 25.18
C PHE A 168 8.47 12.65 24.20
N ILE A 169 8.09 12.63 22.92
CA ILE A 169 8.91 12.08 21.83
C ILE A 169 9.36 13.18 20.85
N GLY A 170 8.75 14.36 20.92
CA GLY A 170 9.07 15.53 20.12
C GLY A 170 8.65 16.81 20.80
N LYS A 171 8.81 17.94 20.11
CA LYS A 171 8.50 19.29 20.65
C LYS A 171 7.01 19.49 20.92
N HIS A 172 6.14 18.87 20.13
CA HIS A 172 4.68 18.99 20.18
C HIS A 172 3.98 17.63 20.22
N THR A 173 4.73 16.56 20.53
CA THR A 173 4.23 15.19 20.41
C THR A 173 4.58 14.38 21.66
N ILE A 174 3.59 13.67 22.19
CA ILE A 174 3.76 12.72 23.29
C ILE A 174 3.39 11.30 22.84
N ALA A 175 4.09 10.30 23.38
CA ALA A 175 3.70 8.91 23.25
C ALA A 175 3.02 8.45 24.53
N VAL A 176 1.95 7.66 24.38
CA VAL A 176 1.16 7.07 25.46
C VAL A 176 1.22 5.55 25.35
N GLY A 177 1.47 4.86 26.45
CA GLY A 177 1.41 3.41 26.54
C GLY A 177 2.73 2.66 26.36
N VAL A 178 2.77 1.48 26.97
CA VAL A 178 3.81 0.46 26.81
C VAL A 178 3.21 -0.71 26.03
N ALA A 179 3.90 -1.16 24.98
CA ALA A 179 3.37 -2.05 23.94
C ALA A 179 2.85 -3.44 24.39
N ARG A 180 2.83 -3.76 25.69
CA ARG A 180 2.44 -5.08 26.21
C ARG A 180 0.96 -5.21 26.60
N GLN A 181 0.32 -4.14 27.08
CA GLN A 181 -1.07 -4.19 27.55
C GLN A 181 -1.92 -3.15 26.82
N PRO A 182 -3.22 -3.44 26.59
CA PRO A 182 -4.17 -2.43 26.15
C PRO A 182 -4.22 -1.26 27.14
N LEU A 183 -4.36 -0.05 26.60
CA LEU A 183 -4.58 1.17 27.37
C LEU A 183 -6.03 1.21 27.85
N ASP A 184 -6.22 1.68 29.07
CA ASP A 184 -7.55 1.73 29.69
C ASP A 184 -7.67 2.92 30.64
N GLY A 185 -8.83 3.54 30.63
CA GLY A 185 -9.13 4.73 31.41
C GLY A 185 -8.33 5.96 30.98
N ARG A 186 -8.07 6.85 31.94
CA ARG A 186 -7.43 8.15 31.70
C ARG A 186 -5.91 8.06 31.82
N GLU A 187 -5.24 7.90 30.68
CA GLU A 187 -3.79 7.74 30.62
C GLU A 187 -3.03 9.08 30.67
N VAL A 188 -3.64 10.16 30.17
CA VAL A 188 -3.12 11.53 30.26
C VAL A 188 -4.15 12.41 30.96
N ASP A 189 -3.77 13.00 32.09
CA ASP A 189 -4.63 13.85 32.90
C ASP A 189 -4.09 15.28 32.94
N ALA A 190 -4.80 16.21 32.27
CA ALA A 190 -4.59 17.66 32.32
C ALA A 190 -3.11 18.08 32.23
N LEU A 191 -2.38 17.49 31.29
CA LEU A 191 -0.97 17.77 31.05
C LEU A 191 -0.78 19.22 30.57
N LYS A 192 -0.10 20.02 31.40
CA LYS A 192 0.34 21.38 31.09
C LYS A 192 1.72 21.38 30.44
N GLY A 193 1.77 20.99 29.17
CA GLY A 193 3.04 20.82 28.44
C GLY A 193 3.53 22.06 27.70
N TRP A 194 2.60 22.93 27.29
CA TRP A 194 2.87 23.98 26.31
C TRP A 194 2.21 25.29 26.69
N LYS A 195 2.90 26.38 26.38
CA LYS A 195 2.34 27.73 26.34
C LYS A 195 2.17 28.11 24.88
N ALA A 196 0.96 28.47 24.49
CA ALA A 196 0.60 28.89 23.16
C ALA A 196 0.38 30.39 23.12
N ILE A 197 0.82 31.07 22.05
CA ILE A 197 0.66 32.52 21.86
C ILE A 197 0.11 32.72 20.44
N PRO A 198 -1.10 33.30 20.27
CA PRO A 198 -1.61 33.62 18.95
C PRO A 198 -0.61 34.51 18.19
N SER A 199 -0.33 34.18 16.92
CA SER A 199 0.62 34.97 16.12
C SER A 199 0.09 36.37 15.76
N ASP A 200 -1.23 36.52 15.71
CA ASP A 200 -1.93 37.80 15.49
C ASP A 200 -3.26 37.79 16.26
N VAL A 201 -3.61 38.94 16.84
CA VAL A 201 -4.85 39.17 17.59
C VAL A 201 -6.06 39.35 16.64
N ASN A 202 -5.81 39.68 15.37
CA ASN A 202 -6.86 39.95 14.39
C ASN A 202 -7.29 38.72 13.57
N SER A 203 -6.62 37.59 13.72
CA SER A 203 -6.91 36.37 12.96
C SER A 203 -7.29 35.21 13.89
N VAL A 204 -8.09 34.27 13.37
CA VAL A 204 -8.44 33.05 14.11
C VAL A 204 -7.18 32.19 14.25
N SER A 205 -6.87 31.80 15.48
CA SER A 205 -5.78 30.88 15.81
C SER A 205 -6.34 29.58 16.38
N ALA A 206 -5.64 28.47 16.17
CA ALA A 206 -6.14 27.15 16.57
C ALA A 206 -5.01 26.21 16.97
N ILE A 207 -5.32 25.33 17.92
CA ILE A 207 -4.48 24.19 18.28
C ILE A 207 -5.30 22.92 18.10
N PHE A 208 -4.76 21.96 17.37
CA PHE A 208 -5.39 20.67 17.15
C PHE A 208 -4.63 19.58 17.88
N ALA A 209 -5.32 18.78 18.67
CA ALA A 209 -4.77 17.58 19.27
C ALA A 209 -5.23 16.36 18.46
N MET A 210 -4.30 15.61 17.88
CA MET A 210 -4.59 14.42 17.08
C MET A 210 -4.02 13.18 17.75
N LEU A 211 -4.89 12.24 18.11
CA LEU A 211 -4.49 10.95 18.65
C LEU A 211 -4.27 9.97 17.49
N LYS A 212 -3.00 9.64 17.26
CA LYS A 212 -2.50 8.79 16.19
C LYS A 212 -2.15 7.40 16.70
N VAL A 213 -2.48 6.38 15.92
CA VAL A 213 -2.20 4.97 16.23
C VAL A 213 -1.67 4.25 15.00
N ARG A 214 -0.62 3.43 15.20
CA ARG A 214 -0.09 2.53 14.17
C ARG A 214 -0.87 1.24 14.15
N GLU A 215 -0.92 0.61 12.98
CA GLU A 215 -1.58 -0.69 12.77
C GLU A 215 -1.27 -1.75 13.84
N LYS A 216 0.02 -1.92 14.15
CA LYS A 216 0.48 -2.91 15.14
C LYS A 216 0.09 -2.58 16.59
N TRP A 217 -0.43 -1.38 16.86
CA TRP A 217 -0.87 -0.95 18.18
C TRP A 217 -2.38 -1.13 18.39
N ILE A 218 -3.13 -1.41 17.33
CA ILE A 218 -4.54 -1.78 17.41
C ILE A 218 -4.62 -3.28 17.68
N GLU A 219 -5.55 -3.69 18.53
CA GLU A 219 -5.85 -5.09 18.82
C GLU A 219 -7.35 -5.32 18.70
N PHE A 220 -7.73 -6.39 17.99
CA PHE A 220 -9.10 -6.87 17.90
C PHE A 220 -9.24 -8.09 18.79
N SER A 221 -10.30 -8.11 19.59
CA SER A 221 -10.65 -9.24 20.44
C SER A 221 -12.15 -9.53 20.34
N ASN A 222 -12.58 -10.69 20.88
CA ASN A 222 -13.99 -11.09 20.94
C ASN A 222 -14.76 -11.01 19.61
N THR A 223 -14.16 -11.49 18.52
CA THR A 223 -14.76 -11.51 17.18
C THR A 223 -16.10 -12.26 17.16
N LYS A 224 -17.20 -11.56 16.90
CA LYS A 224 -18.54 -12.13 16.70
C LYS A 224 -19.02 -11.84 15.29
N TYR A 225 -19.44 -12.88 14.59
CA TYR A 225 -19.85 -12.76 13.19
C TYR A 225 -21.38 -12.78 13.05
N THR A 226 -21.90 -11.81 12.33
CA THR A 226 -23.29 -11.74 11.87
C THR A 226 -23.33 -11.92 10.36
N TYR A 227 -24.06 -12.93 9.88
CA TYR A 227 -24.07 -13.30 8.47
C TYR A 227 -25.41 -12.99 7.80
N TYR A 228 -25.37 -12.38 6.63
CA TYR A 228 -26.55 -12.18 5.79
C TYR A 228 -26.72 -13.29 4.75
N LYS A 229 -27.90 -13.36 4.11
CA LYS A 229 -28.26 -14.44 3.16
C LYS A 229 -27.52 -14.37 1.81
N ASN A 230 -26.61 -13.42 1.60
CA ASN A 230 -25.90 -13.23 0.34
C ASN A 230 -24.77 -14.28 0.12
N PRO A 231 -24.16 -14.35 -1.09
CA PRO A 231 -23.11 -15.33 -1.38
C PRO A 231 -21.88 -15.24 -0.45
N ILE A 232 -21.47 -14.03 -0.07
CA ILE A 232 -20.32 -13.79 0.81
C ILE A 232 -20.65 -14.23 2.24
N GLY A 233 -21.77 -13.80 2.80
CA GLY A 233 -22.25 -14.20 4.13
C GLY A 233 -22.40 -15.72 4.27
N LYS A 234 -22.85 -16.42 3.22
CA LYS A 234 -22.85 -17.90 3.19
C LYS A 234 -21.44 -18.49 3.27
N LYS A 235 -20.47 -17.94 2.52
CA LYS A 235 -19.07 -18.38 2.56
C LYS A 235 -18.44 -18.13 3.93
N ILE A 236 -18.72 -16.97 4.55
CA ILE A 236 -18.20 -16.64 5.89
C ILE A 236 -18.83 -17.53 6.95
N LYS A 237 -20.14 -17.80 6.86
CA LYS A 237 -20.80 -18.76 7.75
C LYS A 237 -20.15 -20.15 7.65
N HIS A 238 -19.87 -20.61 6.43
CA HIS A 238 -19.16 -21.87 6.21
C HIS A 238 -17.74 -21.82 6.78
N PHE A 239 -17.02 -20.71 6.53
CA PHE A 239 -15.67 -20.47 7.01
C PHE A 239 -15.58 -20.47 8.55
N ALA A 240 -16.50 -19.79 9.23
CA ALA A 240 -16.54 -19.72 10.69
C ALA A 240 -16.78 -21.09 11.34
N GLN A 241 -17.45 -22.01 10.63
CA GLN A 241 -17.66 -23.39 11.05
C GLN A 241 -16.42 -24.29 10.85
N LEU A 242 -15.43 -23.86 10.07
CA LEU A 242 -14.20 -24.63 9.87
C LEU A 242 -13.40 -24.71 11.18
N GLN A 243 -12.73 -25.85 11.39
CA GLN A 243 -11.92 -26.12 12.59
C GLN A 243 -10.47 -25.59 12.46
N SER A 244 -10.09 -25.01 11.32
CA SER A 244 -8.73 -24.49 11.15
C SER A 244 -8.53 -23.19 11.92
N LYS A 245 -7.97 -23.30 13.13
CA LYS A 245 -7.62 -22.16 13.99
C LYS A 245 -6.70 -21.18 13.27
N LYS A 246 -5.66 -21.69 12.62
CA LYS A 246 -4.68 -20.89 11.87
C LYS A 246 -5.33 -20.08 10.75
N ARG A 247 -6.24 -20.68 9.99
CA ARG A 247 -6.93 -19.97 8.90
C ARG A 247 -7.82 -18.84 9.44
N LYS A 248 -8.45 -19.04 10.59
CA LYS A 248 -9.23 -18.00 11.28
C LYS A 248 -8.34 -16.85 11.76
N GLU A 249 -7.21 -17.15 12.39
CA GLU A 249 -6.23 -16.14 12.81
C GLU A 249 -5.72 -15.31 11.62
N LEU A 250 -5.42 -15.95 10.48
CA LEU A 250 -5.03 -15.27 9.23
C LEU A 250 -6.16 -14.41 8.65
N PHE A 251 -7.42 -14.84 8.77
CA PHE A 251 -8.58 -14.06 8.33
C PHE A 251 -8.83 -12.85 9.23
N GLU A 252 -8.70 -13.00 10.55
CA GLU A 252 -8.77 -11.89 11.50
C GLU A 252 -7.67 -10.86 11.24
N LEU A 253 -6.45 -11.32 10.90
CA LEU A 253 -5.38 -10.43 10.47
C LEU A 253 -5.75 -9.63 9.22
N LEU A 254 -6.38 -10.25 8.22
CA LEU A 254 -6.90 -9.54 7.05
C LEU A 254 -7.94 -8.49 7.44
N LEU A 255 -8.91 -8.84 8.28
CA LEU A 255 -9.95 -7.91 8.72
C LEU A 255 -9.35 -6.71 9.45
N LYS A 256 -8.35 -6.94 10.30
CA LYS A 256 -7.60 -5.89 11.00
C LYS A 256 -6.90 -4.94 10.02
N GLU A 257 -6.19 -5.48 9.05
CA GLU A 257 -5.50 -4.70 8.02
C GLU A 257 -6.46 -3.88 7.16
N LEU A 258 -7.58 -4.47 6.75
CA LEU A 258 -8.60 -3.77 5.99
C LEU A 258 -9.26 -2.67 6.83
N ALA A 259 -9.59 -2.94 8.10
CA ALA A 259 -10.14 -1.94 9.00
C ALA A 259 -9.15 -0.78 9.20
N TYR A 260 -7.87 -1.08 9.43
CA TYR A 260 -6.85 -0.06 9.56
C TYR A 260 -6.78 0.85 8.32
N ARG A 261 -6.87 0.29 7.11
CA ARG A 261 -6.83 1.08 5.86
C ARG A 261 -8.01 2.03 5.70
N GLN A 262 -9.14 1.72 6.30
CA GLN A 262 -10.37 2.53 6.23
C GLN A 262 -10.42 3.63 7.30
N LEU A 263 -9.54 3.57 8.31
CA LEU A 263 -9.43 4.63 9.30
C LEU A 263 -8.84 5.91 8.69
N PRO A 264 -9.28 7.10 9.15
CA PRO A 264 -8.68 8.38 8.74
C PRO A 264 -7.17 8.35 8.94
N LYS A 265 -6.42 8.90 7.98
CA LYS A 265 -4.96 8.90 8.02
C LYS A 265 -4.41 10.27 8.37
N SER A 266 -3.27 10.30 9.06
CA SER A 266 -2.50 11.52 9.27
C SER A 266 -1.94 12.08 7.95
N GLU A 267 -1.43 13.31 7.96
CA GLU A 267 -0.80 13.94 6.77
C GLU A 267 0.30 13.05 6.16
N ASP A 268 1.04 12.31 6.98
CA ASP A 268 2.09 11.39 6.56
C ASP A 268 1.57 10.06 5.97
N LYS A 269 0.26 9.83 6.03
CA LYS A 269 -0.46 8.61 5.59
C LYS A 269 -0.06 7.31 6.30
N ARG A 270 0.83 7.36 7.28
CA ARG A 270 1.37 6.19 7.97
C ARG A 270 0.53 5.76 9.16
N ASP A 271 0.00 6.72 9.91
CA ASP A 271 -0.72 6.49 11.16
C ASP A 271 -2.21 6.77 10.96
N ALA A 272 -3.06 5.99 11.64
CA ALA A 272 -4.48 6.26 11.72
C ALA A 272 -4.77 7.30 12.80
N VAL A 273 -5.68 8.24 12.54
CA VAL A 273 -6.16 9.22 13.52
C VAL A 273 -7.48 8.69 14.09
N LEU A 274 -7.52 8.45 15.40
CA LEU A 274 -8.70 7.87 16.06
C LEU A 274 -9.55 8.90 16.79
N ALA A 275 -8.90 9.93 17.34
CA ALA A 275 -9.56 11.01 18.05
C ALA A 275 -8.91 12.35 17.70
N VAL A 276 -9.72 13.38 17.63
CA VAL A 276 -9.28 14.76 17.38
C VAL A 276 -10.06 15.69 18.28
N ASP A 277 -9.37 16.69 18.81
CA ASP A 277 -10.00 17.84 19.45
C ASP A 277 -9.29 19.13 19.06
N ALA A 278 -9.98 20.25 19.18
CA ALA A 278 -9.50 21.55 18.78
C ALA A 278 -9.79 22.62 19.83
N LEU A 279 -8.80 23.47 20.05
CA LEU A 279 -8.95 24.69 20.81
C LEU A 279 -8.85 25.88 19.84
N ILE A 280 -9.97 26.54 19.58
CA ILE A 280 -10.01 27.71 18.68
C ILE A 280 -10.10 29.00 19.49
N VAL A 281 -9.24 29.95 19.18
CA VAL A 281 -9.25 31.30 19.73
C VAL A 281 -9.61 32.30 18.62
N LYS A 282 -10.76 32.96 18.79
CA LYS A 282 -11.26 33.96 17.83
C LYS A 282 -10.92 35.38 18.28
N PRO A 283 -10.60 36.29 17.35
CA PRO A 283 -10.38 37.71 17.65
C PRO A 283 -11.54 38.30 18.45
N GLY A 284 -11.24 38.93 19.59
CA GLY A 284 -12.22 39.61 20.43
C GLY A 284 -13.09 38.70 21.32
N TYR A 285 -12.86 37.38 21.32
CA TYR A 285 -13.51 36.46 22.26
C TYR A 285 -12.57 36.15 23.43
N GLU A 286 -13.08 36.20 24.65
CA GLU A 286 -12.32 35.87 25.88
C GLU A 286 -12.29 34.35 26.17
N HIS A 287 -13.08 33.56 25.44
CA HIS A 287 -13.19 32.11 25.62
C HIS A 287 -12.83 31.36 24.35
N ALA A 288 -12.13 30.24 24.53
CA ALA A 288 -11.89 29.31 23.44
C ALA A 288 -13.17 28.50 23.16
N VAL A 289 -13.36 28.12 21.90
CA VAL A 289 -14.46 27.25 21.48
C VAL A 289 -13.88 25.86 21.21
N GLY A 290 -14.39 24.86 21.93
CA GLY A 290 -14.12 23.46 21.69
C GLY A 290 -14.99 22.88 20.57
N LEU A 291 -14.62 21.71 20.05
CA LEU A 291 -15.39 21.00 19.05
C LEU A 291 -16.50 20.13 19.67
N ASP A 292 -17.74 20.30 19.19
CA ASP A 292 -18.75 19.27 19.35
C ASP A 292 -18.45 18.14 18.37
N SER A 293 -17.73 17.11 18.83
CA SER A 293 -17.59 15.88 18.05
C SER A 293 -18.94 15.19 17.96
N GLU A 294 -19.52 15.13 16.77
CA GLU A 294 -20.66 14.24 16.51
C GLU A 294 -20.30 12.81 16.95
N ALA A 295 -21.25 12.13 17.58
CA ALA A 295 -21.08 10.72 17.93
C ALA A 295 -20.94 9.93 16.63
N SER A 296 -19.79 9.30 16.44
CA SER A 296 -19.56 8.38 15.33
C SER A 296 -20.44 7.13 15.49
N SER A 297 -20.70 6.45 14.38
CA SER A 297 -21.56 5.26 14.35
C SER A 297 -20.89 4.02 14.95
N GLY A 298 -19.58 4.05 15.22
CA GLY A 298 -18.80 2.86 15.60
C GLY A 298 -18.71 1.81 14.47
N GLU A 299 -19.00 2.20 13.22
CA GLU A 299 -19.01 1.32 12.05
C GLU A 299 -17.85 1.61 11.11
N ILE A 300 -17.15 0.56 10.66
CA ILE A 300 -16.07 0.63 9.66
C ILE A 300 -16.47 -0.20 8.44
N HIS A 301 -16.61 0.45 7.29
CA HIS A 301 -16.97 -0.23 6.05
C HIS A 301 -15.75 -0.87 5.38
N LEU A 302 -15.75 -2.19 5.23
CA LEU A 302 -14.67 -2.96 4.63
C LEU A 302 -14.94 -3.30 3.15
N PRO A 303 -13.92 -3.24 2.27
CA PRO A 303 -14.05 -3.63 0.88
C PRO A 303 -14.29 -5.15 0.76
N SER A 304 -15.33 -5.54 0.03
CA SER A 304 -15.76 -6.94 -0.09
C SER A 304 -14.85 -7.81 -0.98
N GLU A 305 -14.14 -7.18 -1.94
CA GLU A 305 -13.26 -7.88 -2.90
C GLU A 305 -12.10 -8.66 -2.22
N PRO A 306 -11.25 -8.04 -1.37
CA PRO A 306 -10.19 -8.76 -0.64
C PRO A 306 -10.71 -9.91 0.23
N ILE A 307 -11.87 -9.71 0.88
CA ILE A 307 -12.50 -10.71 1.73
C ILE A 307 -12.93 -11.91 0.87
N ALA A 308 -13.58 -11.65 -0.26
CA ALA A 308 -14.01 -12.69 -1.19
C ALA A 308 -12.82 -13.47 -1.79
N GLU A 309 -11.69 -12.80 -2.06
CA GLU A 309 -10.46 -13.42 -2.57
C GLU A 309 -9.85 -14.37 -1.52
N PHE A 310 -9.72 -13.94 -0.26
CA PHE A 310 -9.22 -14.80 0.81
C PHE A 310 -10.15 -15.99 1.11
N LEU A 311 -11.47 -15.80 1.09
CA LEU A 311 -12.41 -16.91 1.32
C LEU A 311 -12.42 -17.93 0.18
N GLN A 312 -11.93 -17.54 -1.01
CA GLN A 312 -11.81 -18.42 -2.18
C GLN A 312 -10.44 -19.06 -2.32
N SER A 313 -9.46 -18.65 -1.51
CA SER A 313 -8.12 -19.22 -1.57
C SER A 313 -8.17 -20.72 -1.23
N PRO A 314 -7.48 -21.56 -2.01
CA PRO A 314 -7.22 -22.95 -1.66
C PRO A 314 -6.56 -23.05 -0.29
N SER A 315 -6.85 -24.15 0.42
CA SER A 315 -6.13 -24.45 1.68
C SER A 315 -4.63 -24.56 1.42
N GLY A 316 -3.82 -23.86 2.19
CA GLY A 316 -2.36 -23.79 2.06
C GLY A 316 -1.84 -22.58 1.29
N THR A 317 -2.69 -21.79 0.63
CA THR A 317 -2.28 -20.57 -0.09
C THR A 317 -2.70 -19.27 0.61
N GLU A 318 -3.20 -19.35 1.85
CA GLU A 318 -3.73 -18.19 2.58
C GLU A 318 -2.67 -17.14 2.85
N ILE A 319 -1.46 -17.53 3.27
CA ILE A 319 -0.34 -16.60 3.52
C ILE A 319 0.00 -15.82 2.25
N GLN A 320 0.13 -16.52 1.11
CA GLN A 320 0.41 -15.88 -0.16
C GLN A 320 -0.72 -14.92 -0.57
N THR A 321 -1.97 -15.32 -0.35
CA THR A 321 -3.14 -14.48 -0.62
C THR A 321 -3.10 -13.21 0.22
N LEU A 322 -2.75 -13.29 1.51
CA LEU A 322 -2.60 -12.11 2.37
C LEU A 322 -1.51 -11.15 1.88
N LEU A 323 -0.33 -11.68 1.49
CA LEU A 323 0.75 -10.88 0.91
C LEU A 323 0.30 -10.15 -0.36
N GLU A 324 -0.46 -10.84 -1.23
CA GLU A 324 -0.99 -10.26 -2.47
C GLU A 324 -2.10 -9.21 -2.23
N LEU A 325 -2.81 -9.33 -1.10
CA LEU A 325 -3.76 -8.33 -0.59
C LEU A 325 -3.04 -7.17 0.13
N GLY A 326 -1.72 -7.25 0.25
CA GLY A 326 -0.84 -6.20 0.79
C GLY A 326 -0.66 -6.27 2.30
N VAL A 327 -1.01 -7.37 2.96
CA VAL A 327 -0.69 -7.57 4.39
C VAL A 327 0.82 -7.77 4.53
N SER A 328 1.44 -7.09 5.49
CA SER A 328 2.90 -7.16 5.65
C SER A 328 3.37 -8.56 6.08
N ALA A 329 4.54 -8.98 5.57
CA ALA A 329 5.15 -10.25 5.97
C ALA A 329 5.45 -10.30 7.48
N ASP A 330 5.82 -9.14 8.07
CA ASP A 330 6.05 -9.01 9.52
C ASP A 330 4.78 -9.32 10.31
N ALA A 331 3.62 -8.83 9.88
CA ALA A 331 2.34 -9.12 10.54
C ALA A 331 1.99 -10.61 10.44
N ILE A 332 2.23 -11.23 9.28
CA ILE A 332 1.98 -12.66 9.07
C ILE A 332 2.92 -13.53 9.91
N SER A 333 4.17 -13.12 10.10
CA SER A 333 5.16 -13.86 10.90
C SER A 333 4.80 -14.05 12.37
N SER A 334 3.84 -13.27 12.87
CA SER A 334 3.28 -13.47 14.22
C SER A 334 2.35 -14.68 14.34
N ILE A 335 1.86 -15.20 13.22
CA ILE A 335 0.87 -16.30 13.13
C ILE A 335 1.44 -17.52 12.39
N ALA A 336 2.29 -17.30 11.38
CA ALA A 336 2.86 -18.37 10.55
C ALA A 336 4.28 -18.75 10.98
N ASP A 337 4.59 -20.05 10.91
CA ASP A 337 5.92 -20.57 11.21
C ASP A 337 6.96 -20.06 10.22
N SER A 338 8.18 -19.81 10.70
CA SER A 338 9.28 -19.29 9.86
C SER A 338 9.63 -20.21 8.68
N GLU A 339 9.37 -21.51 8.79
CA GLU A 339 9.60 -22.47 7.70
C GLU A 339 8.60 -22.31 6.54
N GLU A 340 7.33 -21.99 6.83
CA GLU A 340 6.32 -21.75 5.79
C GLU A 340 6.63 -20.45 5.02
N LEU A 341 7.02 -19.39 5.74
CA LEU A 341 7.52 -18.15 5.15
C LEU A 341 8.81 -18.35 4.34
N SER A 342 9.65 -19.29 4.74
CA SER A 342 10.88 -19.65 4.02
C SER A 342 10.62 -20.51 2.78
N SER A 343 9.60 -21.38 2.81
CA SER A 343 9.16 -22.16 1.64
C SER A 343 8.58 -21.27 0.53
N LEU A 344 7.97 -20.14 0.93
CA LEU A 344 7.57 -19.09 0.00
C LEU A 344 8.80 -18.45 -0.67
N ASN A 345 9.95 -18.30 -0.01
CA ASN A 345 11.12 -17.59 -0.56
C ASN A 345 11.77 -18.19 -1.82
N MET A 346 11.38 -19.38 -2.29
CA MET A 346 11.72 -19.87 -3.64
C MET A 346 10.81 -19.30 -4.74
N GLU A 347 10.26 -18.09 -4.57
CA GLU A 347 9.33 -17.54 -5.56
C GLU A 347 10.00 -17.34 -6.91
N PHE A 348 9.31 -17.88 -7.90
CA PHE A 348 9.57 -17.67 -9.31
C PHE A 348 9.75 -16.18 -9.61
N VAL A 349 10.92 -15.80 -10.12
CA VAL A 349 11.14 -14.50 -10.76
C VAL A 349 11.72 -14.80 -12.14
N PRO A 350 10.97 -14.53 -13.22
CA PRO A 350 11.37 -14.92 -14.56
C PRO A 350 12.71 -14.26 -14.94
N GLN A 351 13.59 -15.04 -15.56
CA GLN A 351 14.87 -14.55 -16.09
C GLN A 351 15.03 -14.76 -17.59
N SER A 352 14.04 -15.39 -18.20
CA SER A 352 14.00 -15.76 -19.61
C SER A 352 12.68 -15.36 -20.21
N ARG A 353 12.64 -15.32 -21.54
CA ARG A 353 11.43 -14.98 -22.28
C ARG A 353 10.39 -16.11 -22.18
N PRO A 354 9.10 -15.81 -21.98
CA PRO A 354 8.05 -16.82 -21.76
C PRO A 354 7.95 -17.83 -22.90
N GLU A 355 8.22 -17.42 -24.15
CA GLU A 355 8.16 -18.28 -25.33
C GLU A 355 9.25 -19.36 -25.30
N VAL A 356 10.46 -19.00 -24.83
CA VAL A 356 11.59 -19.95 -24.71
C VAL A 356 11.31 -20.97 -23.62
N VAL A 357 10.78 -20.52 -22.48
CA VAL A 357 10.40 -21.40 -21.36
C VAL A 357 9.23 -22.30 -21.76
N PHE A 358 8.24 -21.78 -22.49
CA PHE A 358 7.13 -22.57 -22.98
C PHE A 358 7.55 -23.64 -24.01
N LEU A 359 8.52 -23.35 -24.88
CA LEU A 359 9.09 -24.33 -25.79
C LEU A 359 9.85 -25.44 -25.03
N ALA A 360 10.61 -25.06 -23.99
CA ALA A 360 11.27 -26.04 -23.13
C ALA A 360 10.24 -26.94 -22.42
N PHE A 361 9.16 -26.36 -21.91
CA PHE A 361 8.06 -27.10 -21.29
C PHE A 361 7.38 -28.09 -22.26
N LYS A 362 7.08 -27.66 -23.49
CA LYS A 362 6.53 -28.55 -24.52
C LYS A 362 7.43 -29.74 -24.82
N GLU A 363 8.75 -29.52 -24.89
CA GLU A 363 9.70 -30.61 -25.11
C GLU A 363 9.78 -31.55 -23.91
N ILE A 364 9.77 -31.02 -22.69
CA ILE A 364 9.72 -31.82 -21.46
C ILE A 364 8.50 -32.73 -21.45
N ILE A 365 7.31 -32.20 -21.74
CA ILE A 365 6.08 -33.01 -21.82
C ILE A 365 6.15 -34.02 -22.97
N SER A 366 6.70 -33.64 -24.12
CA SER A 366 6.86 -34.57 -25.25
C SER A 366 7.81 -35.72 -24.91
N ASP A 367 8.92 -35.45 -24.24
CA ASP A 367 9.88 -36.47 -23.81
C ASP A 367 9.25 -37.38 -22.76
N ALA A 368 8.49 -36.81 -21.80
CA ALA A 368 7.75 -37.56 -20.80
C ALA A 368 6.74 -38.53 -21.41
N ASN A 369 5.93 -38.06 -22.36
CA ASN A 369 4.97 -38.89 -23.09
C ASN A 369 5.62 -40.02 -23.90
N MET A 370 6.87 -39.81 -24.33
CA MET A 370 7.66 -40.83 -25.03
C MET A 370 8.48 -41.71 -24.07
N ASN A 371 8.31 -41.59 -22.75
CA ASN A 371 9.13 -42.23 -21.72
C ASN A 371 10.64 -42.01 -21.94
N LYS A 372 11.03 -40.87 -22.52
CA LYS A 372 12.43 -40.49 -22.70
C LYS A 372 12.97 -39.92 -21.40
N ARG A 373 14.22 -40.26 -21.08
CA ARG A 373 14.92 -39.69 -19.93
C ARG A 373 15.13 -38.18 -20.13
N ILE A 374 14.59 -37.39 -19.23
CA ILE A 374 14.79 -35.93 -19.20
C ILE A 374 16.15 -35.66 -18.57
N SER A 375 17.10 -35.19 -19.38
CA SER A 375 18.43 -34.81 -18.91
C SER A 375 18.55 -33.30 -18.78
N ARG A 376 18.95 -32.83 -17.60
CA ARG A 376 19.12 -31.40 -17.31
C ARG A 376 20.20 -30.76 -18.18
N SER A 377 21.33 -31.44 -18.38
CA SER A 377 22.42 -30.94 -19.22
C SER A 377 21.99 -30.74 -20.67
N ARG A 378 21.20 -31.69 -21.21
CA ARG A 378 20.59 -31.59 -22.55
C ARG A 378 19.70 -30.37 -22.66
N LEU A 379 18.77 -30.20 -21.71
CA LEU A 379 17.84 -29.08 -21.69
C LEU A 379 18.55 -27.72 -21.54
N ILE A 380 19.57 -27.62 -20.68
CA ILE A 380 20.39 -26.41 -20.52
C ILE A 380 21.14 -26.09 -21.80
N SER A 381 21.71 -27.09 -22.48
CA SER A 381 22.45 -26.87 -23.72
C SER A 381 21.55 -26.31 -24.84
N LYS A 382 20.28 -26.72 -24.86
CA LYS A 382 19.30 -26.33 -25.89
C LYS A 382 18.61 -25.00 -25.60
N PHE A 383 18.12 -24.80 -24.38
CA PHE A 383 17.27 -23.66 -24.01
C PHE A 383 17.97 -22.60 -23.16
N GLY A 384 19.17 -22.91 -22.66
CA GLY A 384 19.94 -22.05 -21.77
C GLY A 384 19.59 -22.25 -20.30
N ARG A 385 20.54 -21.89 -19.43
CA ARG A 385 20.46 -22.10 -17.98
C ARG A 385 19.26 -21.38 -17.34
N ASN A 386 18.97 -20.15 -17.76
CA ASN A 386 17.90 -19.36 -17.17
C ASN A 386 16.52 -19.95 -17.48
N ALA A 387 16.30 -20.44 -18.71
CA ALA A 387 15.00 -20.98 -19.09
C ALA A 387 14.70 -22.24 -18.29
N ILE A 388 15.70 -23.11 -18.10
CA ILE A 388 15.54 -24.30 -17.27
C ILE A 388 15.37 -23.92 -15.81
N ARG A 389 16.08 -22.93 -15.30
CA ARG A 389 15.85 -22.42 -13.94
C ARG A 389 14.41 -21.91 -13.75
N ASP A 390 13.86 -21.25 -14.76
CA ASP A 390 12.48 -20.78 -14.76
C ASP A 390 11.48 -21.96 -14.80
N ILE A 391 11.78 -23.06 -15.51
CA ILE A 391 11.01 -24.32 -15.44
C ILE A 391 10.96 -24.89 -14.02
N TYR A 392 12.09 -24.94 -13.31
CA TYR A 392 12.12 -25.37 -11.91
C TYR A 392 11.37 -24.40 -11.00
N GLY A 393 11.51 -23.08 -11.22
CA GLY A 393 10.80 -22.08 -10.42
C GLY A 393 9.27 -22.11 -10.61
N LEU A 394 8.79 -22.63 -11.75
CA LEU A 394 7.36 -22.89 -11.98
C LEU A 394 6.89 -24.23 -11.39
N ASN A 395 7.74 -24.95 -10.66
CA ASN A 395 7.47 -26.30 -10.14
C ASN A 395 7.02 -27.28 -11.23
N ILE A 396 7.57 -27.15 -12.44
CA ILE A 396 7.31 -28.10 -13.52
C ILE A 396 8.17 -29.36 -13.33
N LEU A 397 9.42 -29.13 -12.90
CA LEU A 397 10.41 -30.16 -12.59
C LEU A 397 10.87 -29.98 -11.15
N SER A 398 11.06 -31.09 -10.43
CA SER A 398 11.75 -31.12 -9.15
C SER A 398 12.97 -32.03 -9.20
N GLU A 399 14.00 -31.66 -8.45
CA GLU A 399 15.16 -32.53 -8.21
C GLU A 399 14.73 -33.60 -7.20
N ASN A 400 14.87 -34.88 -7.54
CA ASN A 400 14.56 -35.96 -6.58
C ASN A 400 15.48 -35.84 -5.36
N ASP A 401 14.87 -35.95 -4.18
CA ASP A 401 15.47 -35.72 -2.89
C ASP A 401 16.62 -36.71 -2.61
N ARG A 402 17.86 -36.20 -2.70
CA ARG A 402 19.17 -36.57 -2.08
C ARG A 402 19.57 -38.03 -1.74
N ASN A 403 18.79 -39.06 -2.02
CA ASN A 403 19.15 -40.46 -1.76
C ASN A 403 19.54 -41.27 -3.00
N ALA A 404 19.58 -40.65 -4.19
CA ALA A 404 20.13 -41.27 -5.39
C ALA A 404 21.67 -41.24 -5.36
N LYS A 405 22.28 -42.15 -4.59
CA LYS A 405 23.71 -42.52 -4.71
C LYS A 405 24.05 -43.20 -6.03
N ASN A 406 23.06 -43.43 -6.88
CA ASN A 406 23.24 -43.86 -8.27
C ASN A 406 23.11 -42.63 -9.16
N ASN A 407 23.98 -42.49 -10.16
CA ASN A 407 24.01 -41.42 -11.19
C ASN A 407 22.74 -41.32 -12.05
N ASP A 408 21.59 -41.70 -11.53
CA ASP A 408 20.29 -41.45 -12.11
C ASP A 408 19.85 -40.04 -11.72
N ASP A 409 20.18 -39.10 -12.60
CA ASP A 409 19.65 -37.74 -12.78
C ASP A 409 18.11 -37.76 -12.98
N GLY A 410 17.40 -38.37 -12.02
CA GLY A 410 15.97 -38.62 -12.04
C GLY A 410 15.25 -37.32 -11.77
N THR A 411 14.96 -36.57 -12.83
CA THR A 411 14.11 -35.39 -12.73
C THR A 411 12.66 -35.85 -12.71
N LYS A 412 11.89 -35.46 -11.69
CA LYS A 412 10.46 -35.78 -11.62
C LYS A 412 9.64 -34.64 -12.22
N ILE A 413 8.60 -34.99 -12.96
CA ILE A 413 7.61 -34.04 -13.49
C ILE A 413 6.47 -33.95 -12.48
N GLU A 414 6.13 -32.74 -12.06
CA GLU A 414 5.10 -32.51 -11.03
C GLU A 414 3.75 -32.08 -11.63
N VAL A 415 3.62 -32.17 -12.96
CA VAL A 415 2.50 -31.62 -13.72
C VAL A 415 1.71 -32.74 -14.36
N ASP A 416 0.37 -32.62 -14.32
CA ASP A 416 -0.55 -33.53 -15.00
C ASP A 416 -0.36 -33.44 -16.53
N ILE A 417 -0.12 -34.58 -17.16
CA ILE A 417 0.30 -34.71 -18.57
C ILE A 417 -0.92 -34.72 -19.51
N PHE A 418 -2.15 -34.85 -18.99
CA PHE A 418 -3.35 -35.06 -19.79
C PHE A 418 -4.07 -33.78 -20.25
N SER A 419 -3.64 -32.59 -19.82
CA SER A 419 -4.24 -31.31 -20.22
C SER A 419 -3.44 -30.59 -21.31
N SER A 420 -4.07 -29.63 -22.01
CA SER A 420 -3.39 -28.80 -23.01
C SER A 420 -2.13 -28.14 -22.40
N PRO A 421 -0.92 -28.37 -22.95
CA PRO A 421 0.31 -27.82 -22.39
C PRO A 421 0.28 -26.30 -22.29
N GLU A 422 -0.39 -25.62 -23.22
CA GLU A 422 -0.52 -24.16 -23.16
C GLU A 422 -1.35 -23.71 -21.96
N PHE A 423 -2.47 -24.39 -21.70
CA PHE A 423 -3.35 -24.06 -20.60
C PHE A 423 -2.66 -24.28 -19.25
N ILE A 424 -2.01 -25.44 -19.08
CA ILE A 424 -1.30 -25.75 -17.83
C ILE A 424 -0.16 -24.76 -17.59
N PHE A 425 0.65 -24.47 -18.62
CA PHE A 425 1.77 -23.54 -18.49
C PHE A 425 1.31 -22.14 -18.10
N LYS A 426 0.26 -21.64 -18.76
CA LYS A 426 -0.34 -20.35 -18.41
C LYS A 426 -0.91 -20.36 -17.00
N HIS A 427 -1.55 -21.45 -16.59
CA HIS A 427 -2.07 -21.60 -15.22
C HIS A 427 -0.94 -21.54 -14.18
N LEU A 428 0.11 -22.34 -14.34
CA LEU A 428 1.26 -22.36 -13.44
C LEU A 428 1.94 -20.98 -13.36
N ALA A 429 2.15 -20.33 -14.50
CA ALA A 429 2.73 -19.00 -14.53
C ALA A 429 1.83 -17.95 -13.86
N THR A 430 0.53 -17.97 -14.15
CA THR A 430 -0.45 -17.03 -13.53
C THR A 430 -0.67 -17.27 -12.05
N SER A 431 -0.39 -18.47 -11.52
CA SER A 431 -0.48 -18.74 -10.08
C SER A 431 0.73 -18.22 -9.28
N THR A 432 1.84 -17.86 -9.93
CA THR A 432 3.02 -17.36 -9.21
C THR A 432 2.79 -15.95 -8.64
N SER A 433 3.21 -15.74 -7.38
CA SER A 433 3.04 -14.47 -6.64
C SER A 433 3.61 -13.28 -7.42
N SER A 434 4.85 -13.41 -7.89
CA SER A 434 5.55 -12.33 -8.61
C SER A 434 4.82 -11.87 -9.88
N LEU A 435 4.24 -12.80 -10.65
CA LEU A 435 3.49 -12.48 -11.86
C LEU A 435 2.10 -11.94 -11.55
N ARG A 436 1.43 -12.42 -10.49
CA ARG A 436 0.14 -11.85 -10.04
C ARG A 436 0.31 -10.40 -9.61
N ILE A 437 1.31 -10.10 -8.78
CA ILE A 437 1.61 -8.74 -8.31
C ILE A 437 1.98 -7.85 -9.51
N ALA A 438 2.88 -8.30 -10.38
CA ALA A 438 3.27 -7.54 -11.57
C ALA A 438 2.07 -7.26 -12.49
N ARG A 439 1.21 -8.25 -12.72
CA ARG A 439 -0.01 -8.11 -13.51
C ARG A 439 -0.95 -7.08 -12.90
N ARG A 440 -1.21 -7.14 -11.59
CA ARG A 440 -2.06 -6.17 -10.88
C ARG A 440 -1.53 -4.75 -11.02
N ALA A 441 -0.22 -4.57 -10.84
CA ALA A 441 0.44 -3.27 -11.02
C ALA A 441 0.27 -2.72 -12.45
N ILE A 442 0.44 -3.58 -13.48
CA ILE A 442 0.28 -3.18 -14.89
C ILE A 442 -1.18 -2.83 -15.23
N ILE A 443 -2.15 -3.56 -14.68
CA ILE A 443 -3.58 -3.26 -14.87
C ILE A 443 -3.91 -1.89 -14.27
N GLN A 444 -3.39 -1.59 -13.09
CA GLN A 444 -3.57 -0.28 -12.43
C GLN A 444 -2.90 0.85 -13.20
N ASN A 445 -1.67 0.62 -13.68
CA ASN A 445 -0.92 1.61 -14.45
C ASN A 445 -0.06 0.95 -15.54
N GLN A 446 -0.56 0.98 -16.77
CA GLN A 446 0.12 0.41 -17.94
C GLN A 446 1.46 1.12 -18.27
N ALA A 447 1.64 2.35 -17.77
CA ALA A 447 2.82 3.17 -18.03
C ALA A 447 4.03 2.82 -17.13
N LEU A 448 3.85 1.99 -16.09
CA LEU A 448 4.93 1.60 -15.19
C LEU A 448 6.11 1.02 -15.96
N SER A 449 7.31 1.51 -15.66
CA SER A 449 8.57 0.97 -16.16
C SER A 449 8.85 -0.41 -15.58
N GLY A 450 9.76 -1.17 -16.21
CA GLY A 450 10.21 -2.44 -15.64
C GLY A 450 10.79 -2.24 -14.24
N LYS A 451 11.59 -1.20 -14.01
CA LYS A 451 12.19 -0.92 -12.70
C LYS A 451 11.13 -0.72 -11.61
N GLU A 452 10.10 0.08 -11.88
CA GLU A 452 9.00 0.32 -10.90
C GLU A 452 8.22 -0.96 -10.62
N ILE A 453 7.95 -1.80 -11.62
CA ILE A 453 7.32 -3.11 -11.41
C ILE A 453 8.17 -3.98 -10.49
N ALA A 454 9.50 -3.99 -10.70
CA ALA A 454 10.38 -4.74 -9.82
C ALA A 454 10.46 -4.16 -8.41
N GLU A 455 10.27 -2.85 -8.22
CA GLU A 455 10.21 -2.25 -6.90
C GLU A 455 8.94 -2.65 -6.17
N ILE A 456 7.77 -2.57 -6.82
CA ILE A 456 6.49 -3.02 -6.27
C ILE A 456 6.55 -4.51 -5.91
N VAL A 457 7.00 -5.34 -6.84
CA VAL A 457 7.10 -6.80 -6.62
C VAL A 457 8.14 -7.10 -5.54
N GLY A 458 9.30 -6.44 -5.58
CA GLY A 458 10.34 -6.63 -4.56
C GLY A 458 9.87 -6.22 -3.16
N GLU A 459 9.14 -5.12 -3.04
CA GLU A 459 8.59 -4.64 -1.77
C GLU A 459 7.56 -5.61 -1.20
N VAL A 460 6.57 -6.04 -2.01
CA VAL A 460 5.53 -6.98 -1.57
C VAL A 460 6.13 -8.34 -1.20
N LEU A 461 7.16 -8.79 -1.92
CA LEU A 461 7.84 -10.06 -1.68
C LEU A 461 8.98 -9.98 -0.65
N GLY A 462 9.22 -8.81 -0.04
CA GLY A 462 10.33 -8.62 0.91
C GLY A 462 11.73 -8.77 0.30
N LYS A 463 11.86 -8.67 -1.03
CA LYS A 463 13.11 -8.84 -1.78
C LYS A 463 13.78 -7.50 -2.09
N LYS A 464 14.99 -7.34 -1.57
CA LYS A 464 15.85 -6.17 -1.86
C LYS A 464 16.75 -6.47 -3.07
N TRP A 465 16.26 -6.15 -4.26
CA TRP A 465 17.07 -6.28 -5.49
C TRP A 465 17.96 -5.08 -5.73
N ALA A 466 19.19 -5.33 -6.20
CA ALA A 466 20.07 -4.28 -6.73
C ALA A 466 19.43 -3.60 -7.96
N ASP A 467 19.79 -2.35 -8.23
CA ASP A 467 19.17 -1.54 -9.30
C ASP A 467 19.29 -2.18 -10.70
N SER A 468 20.42 -2.81 -11.01
CA SER A 468 20.60 -3.57 -12.26
C SER A 468 19.68 -4.79 -12.34
N SER A 469 19.47 -5.48 -11.21
CA SER A 469 18.56 -6.62 -11.10
C SER A 469 17.10 -6.19 -11.21
N LYS A 470 16.71 -5.06 -10.60
CA LYS A 470 15.36 -4.49 -10.74
C LYS A 470 15.01 -4.22 -12.20
N GLN A 471 15.91 -3.58 -12.94
CA GLN A 471 15.71 -3.31 -14.36
C GLN A 471 15.49 -4.61 -15.15
N ARG A 472 16.31 -5.64 -14.89
CA ARG A 472 16.25 -6.93 -15.59
C ARG A 472 15.00 -7.73 -15.23
N TYR A 473 14.77 -8.00 -13.94
CA TYR A 473 13.63 -8.79 -13.46
C TYR A 473 12.32 -8.10 -13.75
N GLY A 474 12.24 -6.80 -13.54
CA GLY A 474 11.05 -6.02 -13.83
C GLY A 474 10.66 -6.00 -15.30
N SER A 475 11.66 -5.94 -16.20
CA SER A 475 11.40 -6.06 -17.64
C SER A 475 10.87 -7.43 -18.03
N GLU A 476 11.40 -8.51 -17.44
CA GLU A 476 10.89 -9.87 -17.68
C GLU A 476 9.52 -10.11 -17.04
N LEU A 477 9.28 -9.66 -15.81
CA LEU A 477 7.97 -9.70 -15.16
C LEU A 477 6.91 -9.00 -16.01
N LYS A 478 7.22 -7.79 -16.51
CA LYS A 478 6.35 -7.05 -17.42
C LYS A 478 6.08 -7.83 -18.71
N ARG A 479 7.13 -8.42 -19.30
CA ARG A 479 7.03 -9.22 -20.52
C ARG A 479 6.11 -10.42 -20.33
N TRP A 480 6.31 -11.18 -19.24
CA TRP A 480 5.51 -12.35 -18.91
C TRP A 480 4.05 -12.00 -18.65
N ALA A 481 3.78 -10.95 -17.86
CA ALA A 481 2.41 -10.51 -17.59
C ALA A 481 1.66 -10.17 -18.89
N ILE A 482 2.31 -9.44 -19.81
CA ILE A 482 1.72 -9.09 -21.12
C ILE A 482 1.57 -10.33 -22.01
N TRP A 483 2.51 -11.26 -21.98
CA TRP A 483 2.42 -12.50 -22.75
C TRP A 483 1.25 -13.39 -22.29
N LEU A 484 1.06 -13.50 -20.97
CA LEU A 484 -0.05 -14.24 -20.37
C LEU A 484 -1.39 -13.60 -20.73
N GLU A 485 -1.47 -12.28 -20.66
CA GLU A 485 -2.70 -11.52 -20.91
C GLU A 485 -2.45 -10.31 -21.83
N PRO A 486 -2.39 -10.52 -23.16
CA PRO A 486 -2.07 -9.44 -24.09
C PRO A 486 -3.03 -8.26 -24.05
N HIS A 487 -4.26 -8.47 -23.55
CA HIS A 487 -5.31 -7.47 -23.44
C HIS A 487 -5.07 -6.45 -22.32
N ILE A 488 -4.15 -6.70 -21.37
CA ILE A 488 -3.83 -5.73 -20.30
C ILE A 488 -3.14 -4.48 -20.84
N VAL A 489 -2.60 -4.54 -22.06
CA VAL A 489 -2.05 -3.39 -22.80
C VAL A 489 -2.88 -3.22 -24.06
N ASN A 490 -3.35 -2.01 -24.34
CA ASN A 490 -4.09 -1.77 -25.57
C ASN A 490 -3.15 -1.39 -26.72
N PRO A 491 -2.89 -2.29 -27.70
CA PRO A 491 -1.94 -2.02 -28.77
C PRO A 491 -2.43 -0.96 -29.77
N SER A 492 -3.74 -0.67 -29.84
CA SER A 492 -4.29 0.31 -30.78
C SER A 492 -4.22 1.75 -30.27
N LYS A 493 -4.16 1.94 -28.94
CA LYS A 493 -4.15 3.28 -28.32
C LYS A 493 -2.79 3.95 -28.35
N THR A 494 -1.70 3.19 -28.25
CA THR A 494 -0.34 3.76 -28.18
C THR A 494 0.67 2.92 -28.95
N ALA A 495 1.61 3.61 -29.62
CA ALA A 495 2.73 2.94 -30.31
C ALA A 495 3.64 2.16 -29.33
N SER A 496 3.74 2.64 -28.08
CA SER A 496 4.39 1.92 -26.99
C SER A 496 3.65 0.62 -26.67
N GLY A 497 2.32 0.63 -26.60
CA GLY A 497 1.49 -0.56 -26.38
C GLY A 497 1.72 -1.64 -27.44
N TYR A 498 1.71 -1.27 -28.72
CA TYR A 498 2.04 -2.20 -29.81
C TYR A 498 3.45 -2.79 -29.66
N SER A 499 4.45 -1.93 -29.38
CA SER A 499 5.83 -2.40 -29.22
C SER A 499 6.00 -3.33 -28.02
N LEU A 500 5.24 -3.13 -26.95
CA LEU A 500 5.25 -3.96 -25.77
C LEU A 500 4.62 -5.32 -26.02
N VAL A 501 3.48 -5.38 -26.72
CA VAL A 501 2.84 -6.65 -27.12
C VAL A 501 3.76 -7.43 -28.07
N ALA A 502 4.33 -6.76 -29.08
CA ALA A 502 5.31 -7.39 -29.98
C ALA A 502 6.55 -7.89 -29.24
N PHE A 503 7.10 -7.08 -28.32
CA PHE A 503 8.22 -7.48 -27.47
C PHE A 503 7.87 -8.72 -26.62
N ALA A 504 6.67 -8.75 -26.04
CA ALA A 504 6.17 -9.84 -25.22
C ALA A 504 5.87 -11.12 -26.00
N GLN A 505 5.60 -11.02 -27.30
CA GLN A 505 5.42 -12.17 -28.21
C GLN A 505 6.72 -12.65 -28.88
N GLY A 506 7.84 -11.95 -28.64
CA GLY A 506 9.14 -12.35 -29.17
C GLY A 506 9.40 -11.84 -30.58
N ASP A 507 8.47 -11.07 -31.14
CA ASP A 507 8.68 -10.35 -32.38
C ASP A 507 9.79 -9.31 -32.16
N LYS A 508 10.78 -9.31 -33.04
CA LYS A 508 11.79 -8.24 -33.03
C LYS A 508 11.05 -6.93 -33.29
N PRO A 509 10.98 -5.99 -32.34
CA PRO A 509 10.44 -4.67 -32.63
C PRO A 509 11.30 -4.11 -33.77
N VAL A 510 10.69 -3.82 -34.92
CA VAL A 510 11.38 -3.26 -36.09
C VAL A 510 11.95 -1.90 -35.70
N HIS A 511 13.13 -1.91 -35.10
CA HIS A 511 13.88 -0.76 -34.64
C HIS A 511 14.29 0.02 -35.88
N GLY A 512 13.59 1.12 -36.15
CA GLY A 512 13.98 2.01 -37.24
C GLY A 512 12.88 2.91 -37.77
N ARG A 513 11.59 2.60 -37.56
CA ARG A 513 10.52 3.55 -37.91
C ARG A 513 9.50 3.53 -36.80
N ARG A 514 9.40 4.63 -36.05
CA ARG A 514 8.14 5.01 -35.40
C ARG A 514 7.09 4.95 -36.51
N ARG A 515 6.36 3.83 -36.65
CA ARG A 515 5.18 3.81 -37.51
C ARG A 515 4.24 4.78 -36.81
N SER A 516 4.16 6.01 -37.30
CA SER A 516 3.01 6.85 -37.00
C SER A 516 1.80 5.99 -37.29
N ILE A 517 1.09 5.59 -36.24
CA ILE A 517 -0.13 4.80 -36.38
C ILE A 517 -1.13 5.77 -36.99
N VAL A 518 -1.26 5.72 -38.31
CA VAL A 518 -2.32 6.40 -39.02
C VAL A 518 -3.54 5.51 -38.84
N THR A 519 -4.42 5.86 -37.92
CA THR A 519 -5.68 5.13 -37.71
C THR A 519 -6.65 5.43 -38.87
N PRO A 520 -7.59 4.51 -39.21
CA PRO A 520 -8.61 4.76 -40.23
C PRO A 520 -9.43 6.04 -39.95
N GLU A 521 -9.71 6.31 -38.68
CA GLU A 521 -10.37 7.53 -38.23
C GLU A 521 -9.55 8.80 -38.55
N LEU A 522 -8.23 8.74 -38.34
CA LEU A 522 -7.34 9.84 -38.68
C LEU A 522 -7.29 10.06 -40.20
N ILE A 523 -7.30 8.99 -41.01
CA ILE A 523 -7.37 9.09 -42.47
C ILE A 523 -8.64 9.83 -42.87
N GLN A 524 -9.80 9.40 -42.39
CA GLN A 524 -11.08 10.02 -42.70
C GLN A 524 -11.12 11.50 -42.27
N LYS A 525 -10.61 11.81 -41.08
CA LYS A 525 -10.55 13.18 -40.58
C LYS A 525 -9.64 14.07 -41.44
N VAL A 526 -8.45 13.58 -41.79
CA VAL A 526 -7.52 14.29 -42.67
C VAL A 526 -8.13 14.48 -44.07
N LEU A 527 -8.81 13.47 -44.63
CA LEU A 527 -9.49 13.58 -45.91
C LEU A 527 -10.62 14.60 -45.89
N SER A 528 -11.46 14.59 -44.85
CA SER A 528 -12.54 15.58 -44.70
C SER A 528 -12.02 17.02 -44.65
N MET A 529 -10.93 17.26 -43.91
CA MET A 529 -10.28 18.57 -43.83
C MET A 529 -9.61 18.97 -45.16
N ARG A 530 -9.06 18.00 -45.92
CA ARG A 530 -8.52 18.26 -47.26
C ARG A 530 -9.62 18.59 -48.27
N ARG A 531 -10.76 17.91 -48.22
CA ARG A 531 -11.95 18.22 -49.04
C ARG A 531 -12.51 19.61 -48.69
N ALA A 532 -12.40 20.04 -47.44
CA ALA A 532 -12.72 21.39 -46.99
C ALA A 532 -11.67 22.46 -47.41
N GLY A 533 -10.66 22.09 -48.21
CA GLY A 533 -9.68 23.02 -48.77
C GLY A 533 -8.51 23.35 -47.84
N MET A 534 -8.38 22.70 -46.68
CA MET A 534 -7.29 23.01 -45.75
C MET A 534 -5.92 22.55 -46.27
N SER A 535 -4.89 23.38 -46.03
CA SER A 535 -3.51 23.04 -46.37
C SER A 535 -2.97 21.95 -45.44
N LYS A 536 -2.00 21.15 -45.90
CA LYS A 536 -1.38 20.08 -45.09
C LYS A 536 -0.81 20.63 -43.77
N ASN A 537 -0.28 21.85 -43.80
CA ASN A 537 0.27 22.52 -42.62
C ASN A 537 -0.83 22.97 -41.65
N ALA A 538 -1.94 23.53 -42.16
CA ALA A 538 -3.08 23.90 -41.33
C ALA A 538 -3.70 22.68 -40.64
N ILE A 539 -3.84 21.57 -41.35
CA ILE A 539 -4.32 20.30 -40.79
C ILE A 539 -3.37 19.75 -39.73
N SER A 540 -2.06 19.80 -40.00
CA SER A 540 -1.01 19.38 -39.05
C SER A 540 -1.12 20.18 -37.74
N SER A 541 -1.25 21.50 -37.83
CA SER A 541 -1.44 22.38 -36.66
C SER A 541 -2.75 22.10 -35.93
N GLN A 542 -3.87 21.93 -36.65
CA GLN A 542 -5.19 21.70 -36.06
C GLN A 542 -5.30 20.35 -35.36
N LEU A 543 -4.72 19.29 -35.95
CA LEU A 543 -4.73 17.95 -35.38
C LEU A 543 -3.59 17.72 -34.37
N LYS A 544 -2.73 18.71 -34.15
CA LYS A 544 -1.51 18.59 -33.31
C LYS A 544 -0.67 17.37 -33.70
N THR A 545 -0.57 17.09 -35.00
CA THR A 545 0.22 15.97 -35.55
C THR A 545 1.31 16.51 -36.45
N THR A 546 2.36 15.74 -36.71
CA THR A 546 3.44 16.19 -37.60
C THR A 546 3.01 16.14 -39.07
N ALA A 547 3.56 17.03 -39.89
CA ALA A 547 3.32 17.03 -41.34
C ALA A 547 3.66 15.69 -42.02
N TYR A 548 4.56 14.91 -41.42
CA TYR A 548 4.87 13.54 -41.84
C TYR A 548 3.68 12.59 -41.69
N VAL A 549 2.96 12.64 -40.56
CA VAL A 549 1.75 11.82 -40.30
C VAL A 549 0.66 12.15 -41.32
N ILE A 550 0.44 13.44 -41.59
CA ILE A 550 -0.53 13.91 -42.59
C ILE A 550 -0.16 13.43 -44.00
N ARG A 551 1.13 13.48 -44.38
CA ARG A 551 1.59 12.98 -45.67
C ARG A 551 1.32 11.49 -45.83
N LYS A 552 1.65 10.71 -44.79
CA LYS A 552 1.46 9.26 -44.78
C LYS A 552 -0.02 8.86 -44.75
N ALA A 553 -0.87 9.66 -44.11
CA ALA A 553 -2.32 9.45 -44.11
C ALA A 553 -2.97 9.65 -45.48
N LEU A 554 -2.35 10.44 -46.35
CA LEU A 554 -2.80 10.72 -47.71
C LEU A 554 -2.06 9.86 -48.76
N GLU A 555 -1.07 9.07 -48.35
CA GLU A 555 -0.26 8.25 -49.25
C GLU A 555 -1.07 7.02 -49.70
N GLY A 556 -1.23 6.83 -51.00
CA GLY A 556 -1.99 5.71 -51.57
C GLY A 556 -3.52 5.87 -51.51
N VAL A 557 -4.04 7.03 -51.08
CA VAL A 557 -5.49 7.29 -51.12
C VAL A 557 -5.89 7.80 -52.50
N GLU A 558 -6.70 7.03 -53.21
CA GLU A 558 -7.34 7.43 -54.47
C GLU A 558 -8.56 8.32 -54.18
N ASP A 559 -8.31 9.61 -53.92
CA ASP A 559 -9.36 10.62 -53.81
C ASP A 559 -9.12 11.73 -54.86
N PRO A 560 -10.10 12.02 -55.74
CA PRO A 560 -9.96 13.01 -56.81
C PRO A 560 -9.65 14.42 -56.30
N TYR A 561 -10.02 14.75 -55.06
CA TYR A 561 -9.71 16.04 -54.42
C TYR A 561 -8.33 16.08 -53.76
N VAL A 562 -7.64 14.93 -53.68
CA VAL A 562 -6.39 14.77 -52.93
C VAL A 562 -5.20 14.48 -53.84
N SER A 563 -5.44 14.10 -55.10
CA SER A 563 -4.41 13.73 -56.08
C SER A 563 -3.16 14.63 -56.01
N THR A 564 -2.12 14.09 -55.37
CA THR A 564 -0.79 14.66 -55.23
C THR A 564 0.06 14.39 -56.47
N THR A 565 -0.47 14.57 -57.68
CA THR A 565 0.39 14.73 -58.85
C THR A 565 0.57 16.21 -59.14
N ASN A 566 1.78 16.69 -58.90
CA ASN A 566 2.35 17.99 -59.30
C ASN A 566 2.31 18.26 -60.82
N ASN A 567 1.43 17.62 -61.58
CA ASN A 567 1.06 18.07 -62.90
C ASN A 567 -0.09 19.05 -62.72
N ARG A 568 0.23 20.35 -62.57
CA ARG A 568 -0.66 21.38 -63.12
C ARG A 568 -0.81 21.00 -64.60
N ARG A 569 -1.85 20.23 -64.94
CA ARG A 569 -2.18 19.92 -66.32
C ARG A 569 -2.41 21.27 -66.98
N LEU A 570 -1.57 21.61 -67.95
CA LEU A 570 -1.78 22.80 -68.76
C LEU A 570 -3.15 22.66 -69.42
N SER A 571 -3.95 23.74 -69.41
CA SER A 571 -5.22 23.73 -70.12
C SER A 571 -4.98 23.36 -71.60
N PRO A 572 -5.85 22.53 -72.22
CA PRO A 572 -5.75 22.19 -73.64
C PRO A 572 -5.62 23.43 -74.54
N GLU A 573 -6.30 24.52 -74.20
CA GLU A 573 -6.25 25.80 -74.91
C GLU A 573 -4.87 26.47 -74.86
N ILE A 574 -4.17 26.31 -73.74
CA ILE A 574 -2.83 26.85 -73.57
C ILE A 574 -1.82 26.01 -74.36
N ILE A 575 -2.03 24.70 -74.40
CA ILE A 575 -1.19 23.79 -75.19
C ILE A 575 -1.36 24.08 -76.69
N SER A 576 -2.60 24.24 -77.17
CA SER A 576 -2.86 24.58 -78.58
C SER A 576 -2.26 25.95 -78.96
N LYS A 577 -2.37 26.95 -78.08
CA LYS A 577 -1.75 28.26 -78.29
C LYS A 577 -0.22 28.21 -78.33
N ILE A 578 0.41 27.41 -77.46
CA ILE A 578 1.86 27.18 -77.47
C ILE A 578 2.30 26.55 -78.81
N ARG A 579 1.50 25.63 -79.36
CA ARG A 579 1.81 24.95 -80.63
C ARG A 579 1.69 25.88 -81.83
N ALA A 580 0.57 26.60 -81.96
CA ALA A 580 0.35 27.54 -83.05
C ALA A 580 1.52 28.54 -83.16
N LEU A 581 1.92 29.13 -82.01
CA LEU A 581 3.05 30.05 -81.98
C LEU A 581 4.38 29.38 -82.36
N HIS A 582 4.58 28.10 -82.03
CA HIS A 582 5.79 27.37 -82.39
C HIS A 582 5.82 27.01 -83.89
N GLU A 583 4.68 26.65 -84.47
CA GLU A 583 4.53 26.41 -85.91
C GLU A 583 4.76 27.69 -86.73
N ASP A 584 4.35 28.85 -86.20
CA ASP A 584 4.65 30.18 -86.76
C ASP A 584 6.14 30.58 -86.64
N GLY A 585 7.01 29.69 -86.14
CA GLY A 585 8.45 29.91 -86.03
C GLY A 585 8.88 30.76 -84.82
N VAL A 586 7.98 31.02 -83.87
CA VAL A 586 8.31 31.82 -82.67
C VAL A 586 9.20 31.01 -81.74
N THR A 587 10.30 31.61 -81.27
CA THR A 587 11.24 30.93 -80.36
C THR A 587 10.60 30.60 -79.00
N GLN A 588 10.99 29.47 -78.40
CA GLN A 588 10.44 28.99 -77.10
C GLN A 588 10.49 30.05 -75.98
N LYS A 589 11.53 30.89 -75.98
CA LYS A 589 11.67 31.99 -75.01
C LYS A 589 10.55 33.01 -75.18
N ARG A 590 10.26 33.41 -76.42
CA ARG A 590 9.20 34.37 -76.71
C ARG A 590 7.80 33.79 -76.49
N ILE A 591 7.59 32.50 -76.78
CA ILE A 591 6.35 31.79 -76.42
C ILE A 591 6.13 31.81 -74.90
N SER A 592 7.19 31.60 -74.11
CA SER A 592 7.11 31.61 -72.66
C SER A 592 6.66 32.98 -72.11
N GLU A 593 7.12 34.07 -72.72
CA GLU A 593 6.70 35.44 -72.40
C GLU A 593 5.24 35.69 -72.82
N ILE A 594 4.83 35.26 -74.02
CA ILE A 594 3.46 35.47 -74.55
C ILE A 594 2.41 34.72 -73.73
N VAL A 595 2.72 33.50 -73.30
CA VAL A 595 1.78 32.61 -72.59
C VAL A 595 1.87 32.78 -71.07
N GLY A 596 2.89 33.50 -70.57
CA GLY A 596 3.10 33.72 -69.14
C GLY A 596 3.52 32.45 -68.38
N LEU A 597 4.25 31.55 -69.03
CA LEU A 597 4.72 30.28 -68.46
C LEU A 597 6.23 30.21 -68.46
N SER A 598 6.81 29.39 -67.58
CA SER A 598 8.27 29.20 -67.58
C SER A 598 8.73 28.44 -68.83
N ALA A 599 9.89 28.81 -69.38
CA ALA A 599 10.45 28.17 -70.57
C ALA A 599 10.58 26.62 -70.48
N PRO A 600 10.93 26.02 -69.32
CA PRO A 600 10.90 24.56 -69.17
C PRO A 600 9.49 23.95 -69.32
N THR A 601 8.46 24.67 -68.88
CA THR A 601 7.06 24.23 -68.98
C THR A 601 6.60 24.26 -70.43
N VAL A 602 6.94 25.32 -71.17
CA VAL A 602 6.69 25.41 -72.62
C VAL A 602 7.40 24.28 -73.37
N ARG A 603 8.68 24.03 -73.07
CA ARG A 603 9.44 22.93 -73.67
C ARG A 603 8.82 21.56 -73.37
N LYS A 604 8.33 21.36 -72.15
CA LYS A 604 7.64 20.12 -71.76
C LYS A 604 6.32 19.98 -72.50
N ALA A 605 5.55 21.06 -72.67
CA ALA A 605 4.29 21.05 -73.43
C ALA A 605 4.49 20.66 -74.89
N LEU A 606 5.57 21.14 -75.53
CA LEU A 606 5.93 20.78 -76.90
C LEU A 606 6.39 19.31 -77.04
N ARG A 607 6.89 18.67 -75.97
CA ARG A 607 7.36 17.27 -75.98
C ARG A 607 6.28 16.22 -75.73
N ILE A 608 5.13 16.61 -75.18
CA ILE A 608 4.14 15.63 -74.68
C ILE A 608 3.43 14.87 -75.81
N GLU A 609 3.52 15.29 -77.08
CA GLU A 609 2.94 14.57 -78.24
C GLU A 609 3.83 14.61 -79.50
N SER A 610 5.15 14.73 -79.34
CA SER A 610 6.14 14.50 -80.41
C SER A 610 6.60 13.06 -80.43
#